data_AF-A0A0G0CYL7-F1
#
_entry.id   AF-A0A0G0CYL7-F1
#
_cell.length_a   1.000
_cell.length_b   1.000
_cell.length_c   1.000
_cell.angle_alpha   90.00
_cell.angle_beta   90.00
_cell.angle_gamma   90.00
#
_symmetry.space_group_name_H-M   'P 1'
#
loop_
_entity.id
_entity.type
_entity.pdbx_description
1 polymer ?
#
loop_
_entity_poly.entity_id
_entity_poly.type
_entity_poly.pdbx_seq_one_letter_code
_entity_poly.pdbx_strand_id
1 'polypeptide(L)'
;MDFSPILKTIVTVGQANDLLLELDNLSKSVYLTGNKFSNNLKKIDSRYYNTLINLLEKNDKKEVLEKIIETVKKLPVVNVNLSFYPSFEIVEKISDWLEESIGEKVLISIRNKQELFTKVEIEYKGKYIKY
;
A
#
# COMPACT_ATOMS: atom_id res chain seq x y z
N MET A 1 -10.00 5.75 -14.25
CA MET A 1 -9.66 6.28 -12.92
C MET A 1 -8.17 6.06 -12.74
N ASP A 2 -7.41 7.10 -12.38
CA ASP A 2 -5.98 6.97 -12.13
C ASP A 2 -5.73 6.89 -10.63
N PHE A 3 -5.23 5.74 -10.16
CA PHE A 3 -4.88 5.51 -8.76
C PHE A 3 -3.38 5.66 -8.50
N SER A 4 -2.57 5.90 -9.53
CA SER A 4 -1.11 5.98 -9.44
C SER A 4 -0.61 6.90 -8.33
N PRO A 5 -1.20 8.08 -8.05
CA PRO A 5 -0.73 8.94 -6.95
C PRO A 5 -0.91 8.30 -5.57
N ILE A 6 -1.95 7.50 -5.37
CA ILE A 6 -2.16 6.75 -4.12
C ILE A 6 -1.21 5.55 -4.07
N LEU A 7 -1.07 4.80 -5.17
CA LEU A 7 -0.22 3.61 -5.20
C LEU A 7 1.26 3.94 -4.99
N LYS A 8 1.73 5.09 -5.49
CA LYS A 8 3.12 5.54 -5.32
C LYS A 8 3.52 5.75 -3.86
N THR A 9 2.58 6.11 -3.00
CA THR A 9 2.85 6.39 -1.58
C THR A 9 2.77 5.15 -0.69
N ILE A 10 2.36 4.00 -1.25
CA ILE A 10 2.27 2.72 -0.54
C ILE A 10 3.52 1.89 -0.88
N VAL A 11 4.36 1.70 0.12
CA VAL A 11 5.65 0.99 -0.02
C VAL A 11 5.60 -0.38 0.65
N THR A 12 4.97 -0.47 1.81
CA THR A 12 4.96 -1.70 2.62
C THR A 12 3.59 -2.36 2.69
N VAL A 13 3.58 -3.66 2.96
CA VAL A 13 2.33 -4.40 3.26
C VAL A 13 1.58 -3.78 4.44
N GLY A 14 2.29 -3.25 5.44
CA GLY A 14 1.66 -2.54 6.57
C GLY A 14 0.84 -1.34 6.12
N GLN A 15 1.46 -0.45 5.34
CA GLN A 15 0.78 0.74 4.79
C GLN A 15 -0.40 0.37 3.89
N ALA A 16 -0.27 -0.70 3.09
CA ALA A 16 -1.36 -1.20 2.26
C ALA A 16 -2.54 -1.69 3.12
N ASN A 17 -2.27 -2.42 4.20
CA ASN A 17 -3.29 -2.91 5.11
C ASN A 17 -4.01 -1.78 5.86
N ASP A 18 -3.26 -0.78 6.32
CA ASP A 18 -3.83 0.40 6.98
C ASP A 18 -4.80 1.13 6.04
N LEU A 19 -4.36 1.39 4.80
CA LEU A 19 -5.22 1.99 3.78
C LEU A 19 -6.45 1.12 3.46
N LEU A 20 -6.29 -0.20 3.35
CA LEU A 20 -7.41 -1.10 3.08
C LEU A 20 -8.47 -1.05 4.19
N LEU A 21 -8.05 -0.96 5.45
CA LEU A 21 -8.94 -0.84 6.60
C LEU A 21 -9.69 0.50 6.59
N GLU A 22 -8.97 1.58 6.27
CA GLU A 22 -9.56 2.91 6.07
C GLU A 22 -10.60 2.93 4.95
N LEU A 23 -10.27 2.36 3.79
CA LEU A 23 -11.15 2.28 2.63
C LEU A 23 -12.38 1.38 2.88
N ASP A 24 -12.22 0.27 3.60
CA ASP A 24 -13.34 -0.61 3.97
C ASP A 24 -14.32 0.10 4.92
N ASN A 25 -13.80 0.84 5.91
CA ASN A 25 -14.61 1.68 6.79
C ASN A 25 -15.34 2.79 6.03
N LEU A 26 -14.68 3.39 5.04
CA LEU A 26 -15.29 4.41 4.18
C LEU A 26 -16.38 3.79 3.28
N SER A 27 -16.10 2.63 2.67
CA SER A 27 -17.04 1.90 1.81
C SER A 27 -18.33 1.52 2.54
N LYS A 28 -18.22 0.98 3.77
CA LYS A 28 -19.38 0.67 4.63
C LYS A 28 -20.23 1.89 4.96
N SER A 29 -19.66 3.08 4.90
CA SER A 29 -20.37 4.33 5.22
C SER A 29 -21.07 5.00 4.03
N VAL A 30 -20.87 4.52 2.80
CA VAL A 30 -21.44 5.11 1.56
C VAL A 30 -22.96 5.19 1.61
N TYR A 31 -23.63 4.16 2.15
CA TYR A 31 -25.09 4.07 2.21
C TYR A 31 -25.68 4.47 3.57
N LEU A 32 -24.83 4.87 4.52
CA LEU A 32 -25.32 5.31 5.83
C LEU A 32 -25.86 6.73 5.74
N THR A 33 -27.01 6.98 6.37
CA THR A 33 -27.63 8.30 6.39
C THR A 33 -26.82 9.31 7.22
N GLY A 34 -27.00 10.58 6.91
CA GLY A 34 -26.34 11.71 7.58
C GLY A 34 -24.88 11.92 7.15
N ASN A 35 -24.09 12.55 8.03
CA ASN A 35 -22.71 12.97 7.73
C ASN A 35 -21.66 11.86 7.96
N LYS A 36 -22.07 10.59 8.10
CA LYS A 36 -21.17 9.48 8.43
C LYS A 36 -20.08 9.26 7.39
N PHE A 37 -20.44 9.29 6.11
CA PHE A 37 -19.48 9.18 5.01
C PHE A 37 -18.43 10.29 5.07
N SER A 38 -18.88 11.55 5.14
CA SER A 38 -17.98 12.71 5.20
C SER A 38 -17.09 12.69 6.45
N ASN A 39 -17.60 12.20 7.58
CA ASN A 39 -16.82 12.06 8.81
C ASN A 39 -15.76 10.96 8.71
N ASN A 40 -16.06 9.84 8.05
CA ASN A 40 -15.07 8.79 7.80
C ASN A 40 -14.04 9.20 6.76
N LEU A 41 -14.46 9.95 5.74
CA LEU A 41 -13.56 10.49 4.72
C LEU A 41 -12.49 11.41 5.34
N LYS A 42 -12.86 12.23 6.33
CA LYS A 42 -11.93 13.08 7.09
C LYS A 42 -10.93 12.32 7.97
N LYS A 43 -11.14 11.02 8.19
CA LYS A 43 -10.24 10.16 8.97
C LYS A 43 -9.25 9.39 8.09
N ILE A 44 -9.43 9.42 6.77
CA ILE A 44 -8.45 8.86 5.84
C ILE A 44 -7.13 9.58 6.05
N ASP A 45 -6.03 8.84 6.00
CA ASP A 45 -4.70 9.40 6.10
C ASP A 45 -4.49 10.54 5.07
N SER A 46 -3.91 11.65 5.54
CA SER A 46 -3.75 12.88 4.76
C SER A 46 -2.95 12.67 3.47
N ARG A 47 -2.09 11.64 3.42
CA ARG A 47 -1.33 11.23 2.23
C ARG A 47 -2.24 10.85 1.06
N TYR A 48 -3.43 10.31 1.34
CA TYR A 48 -4.36 9.81 0.31
C TYR A 48 -5.56 10.73 0.12
N TYR A 49 -5.91 11.52 1.14
CA TYR A 49 -7.14 12.31 1.23
C TYR A 49 -7.45 13.15 -0.02
N ASN A 50 -6.50 13.98 -0.46
CA ASN A 50 -6.73 14.90 -1.58
C ASN A 50 -7.00 14.15 -2.90
N THR A 51 -6.21 13.12 -3.19
CA THR A 51 -6.40 12.30 -4.39
C THR A 51 -7.72 11.54 -4.32
N LEU A 52 -8.05 10.99 -3.16
CA LEU A 52 -9.28 10.22 -2.97
C LEU A 52 -10.52 11.11 -3.14
N ILE A 53 -10.54 12.32 -2.57
CA ILE A 53 -11.63 13.28 -2.78
C ILE A 53 -11.81 13.61 -4.25
N ASN A 54 -10.72 13.97 -4.93
CA ASN A 54 -10.77 14.33 -6.34
C ASN A 54 -11.36 13.19 -7.21
N LEU A 55 -11.09 11.93 -6.85
CA LEU A 55 -11.66 10.76 -7.52
C LEU A 55 -13.14 10.58 -7.18
N LEU A 56 -13.51 10.71 -5.89
CA LEU A 56 -14.88 10.54 -5.40
C LEU A 56 -15.83 11.64 -5.86
N GLU A 57 -15.34 12.85 -6.14
CA GLU A 57 -16.16 13.96 -6.68
C GLU A 57 -16.50 13.78 -8.16
N LYS A 58 -15.64 13.06 -8.90
CA LYS A 58 -15.76 12.90 -10.36
C LYS A 58 -16.40 11.59 -10.80
N ASN A 59 -16.61 10.65 -9.88
CA ASN A 59 -17.03 9.29 -10.18
C ASN A 59 -18.01 8.76 -9.12
N ASP A 60 -18.63 7.62 -9.37
CA ASP A 60 -19.43 6.94 -8.35
C ASP A 60 -18.56 6.51 -7.16
N LYS A 61 -19.01 6.84 -5.95
CA LYS A 61 -18.23 6.63 -4.72
C LYS A 61 -17.95 5.15 -4.47
N LYS A 62 -18.96 4.29 -4.68
CA LYS A 62 -18.82 2.86 -4.43
C LYS A 62 -17.89 2.24 -5.46
N GLU A 63 -18.07 2.59 -6.73
CA GLU A 63 -17.21 2.10 -7.81
C GLU A 63 -15.74 2.48 -7.59
N VAL A 64 -15.45 3.73 -7.20
CA VAL A 64 -14.09 4.18 -6.87
C VAL A 64 -13.51 3.35 -5.73
N LEU A 65 -14.24 3.21 -4.62
CA LEU A 65 -13.80 2.50 -3.43
C LEU A 65 -13.56 1.01 -3.69
N GLU A 66 -14.45 0.35 -4.41
CA GLU A 66 -14.29 -1.05 -4.81
C GLU A 66 -13.06 -1.24 -5.69
N LYS A 67 -12.89 -0.40 -6.72
CA LYS A 67 -11.75 -0.50 -7.64
C LYS A 67 -10.41 -0.24 -6.95
N ILE A 68 -10.32 0.75 -6.06
CA ILE A 68 -9.05 1.01 -5.35
C ILE A 68 -8.74 -0.11 -4.34
N ILE A 69 -9.74 -0.63 -3.62
CA ILE A 69 -9.57 -1.78 -2.72
C ILE A 69 -9.05 -2.99 -3.50
N GLU A 70 -9.66 -3.29 -4.65
CA GLU A 70 -9.19 -4.39 -5.50
C GLU A 70 -7.77 -4.15 -6.03
N THR A 71 -7.46 -2.93 -6.45
CA THR A 71 -6.14 -2.58 -7.00
C THR A 71 -5.06 -2.78 -5.94
N VAL A 72 -5.28 -2.27 -4.73
CA VAL A 72 -4.32 -2.43 -3.61
C VAL A 72 -4.15 -3.90 -3.24
N LYS A 73 -5.23 -4.70 -3.20
CA LYS A 73 -5.16 -6.15 -2.91
C LYS A 73 -4.42 -6.96 -3.97
N LYS A 74 -4.41 -6.50 -5.22
CA LYS A 74 -3.74 -7.17 -6.34
C LYS A 74 -2.25 -6.82 -6.42
N LEU A 75 -1.75 -5.88 -5.61
CA LEU A 75 -0.34 -5.53 -5.63
C LEU A 75 0.53 -6.73 -5.26
N PRO A 76 1.54 -7.07 -6.08
CA PRO A 76 2.48 -8.13 -5.77
C PRO A 76 3.27 -7.83 -4.49
N VAL A 77 3.56 -8.87 -3.71
CA VAL A 77 4.33 -8.75 -2.46
C VAL A 77 5.69 -9.40 -2.64
N VAL A 78 6.73 -8.69 -2.21
CA VAL A 78 8.11 -9.18 -2.09
C VAL A 78 8.45 -9.31 -0.61
N ASN A 79 8.86 -10.51 -0.18
CA ASN A 79 9.35 -10.72 1.17
C ASN A 79 10.83 -10.33 1.22
N VAL A 80 11.19 -9.44 2.13
CA VAL A 80 12.56 -9.02 2.38
C VAL A 80 12.90 -9.40 3.82
N ASN A 81 13.76 -10.40 3.99
CA ASN A 81 14.29 -10.77 5.29
C ASN A 81 15.57 -9.98 5.55
N LEU A 82 15.59 -9.22 6.65
CA LEU A 82 16.73 -8.42 7.06
C LEU A 82 17.21 -8.88 8.43
N SER A 83 18.53 -8.81 8.66
CA SER A 83 19.12 -9.09 9.97
C SER A 83 19.14 -7.88 10.90
N PHE A 84 18.58 -6.74 10.48
CA PHE A 84 18.55 -5.49 11.21
C PHE A 84 17.23 -4.75 10.94
N TYR A 85 16.88 -3.77 11.79
CA TYR A 85 15.72 -2.92 11.55
C TYR A 85 16.09 -1.81 10.57
N PRO A 86 15.54 -1.79 9.33
CA PRO A 86 15.89 -0.77 8.35
C PRO A 86 15.29 0.59 8.76
N SER A 87 16.00 1.66 8.43
CA SER A 87 15.41 3.00 8.43
C SER A 87 14.41 3.13 7.28
N PHE A 88 13.50 4.10 7.38
CA PHE A 88 12.52 4.36 6.33
C PHE A 88 13.17 4.62 4.96
N GLU A 89 14.27 5.39 4.93
CA GLU A 89 15.03 5.68 3.70
C GLU A 89 15.58 4.41 3.03
N ILE A 90 16.01 3.42 3.81
CA ILE A 90 16.46 2.13 3.27
C ILE A 90 15.29 1.38 2.64
N VAL A 91 14.12 1.41 3.27
CA VAL A 91 12.91 0.75 2.75
C VAL A 91 12.47 1.37 1.42
N GLU A 92 12.51 2.69 1.31
CA GLU A 92 12.22 3.40 0.05
C GLU A 92 13.20 3.00 -1.04
N LYS A 93 14.50 3.02 -0.75
CA LYS A 93 15.54 2.59 -1.71
C LYS A 93 15.36 1.15 -2.19
N ILE A 94 15.01 0.23 -1.28
CA ILE A 94 14.70 -1.16 -1.64
C ILE A 94 13.46 -1.23 -2.53
N SER A 95 12.43 -0.41 -2.25
CA SER A 95 11.21 -0.34 -3.06
C SER A 95 11.48 0.13 -4.47
N ASP A 96 12.22 1.23 -4.61
CA ASP A 96 12.56 1.79 -5.91
C ASP A 96 13.37 0.77 -6.73
N TRP A 97 14.38 0.16 -6.10
CA TRP A 97 15.19 -0.87 -6.75
C TRP A 97 14.36 -2.10 -7.17
N LEU A 98 13.41 -2.55 -6.34
CA LEU A 98 12.53 -3.68 -6.68
C LEU A 98 11.57 -3.33 -7.82
N GLU A 99 11.00 -2.13 -7.80
CA GLU A 99 10.09 -1.65 -8.83
C GLU A 99 10.80 -1.53 -10.18
N GLU A 100 12.04 -1.03 -10.20
CA GLU A 100 12.91 -1.01 -11.38
C GLU A 100 13.27 -2.42 -11.88
N SER A 101 13.59 -3.33 -10.96
CA SER A 101 14.04 -4.69 -11.30
C SER A 101 12.92 -5.59 -11.81
N ILE A 102 11.71 -5.43 -11.28
CA ILE A 102 10.55 -6.27 -11.62
C ILE A 102 9.72 -5.63 -12.74
N GLY A 103 9.74 -4.29 -12.86
CA GLY A 103 9.00 -3.54 -13.86
C GLY A 103 7.53 -3.28 -13.48
N GLU A 104 7.15 -3.53 -12.24
CA GLU A 104 5.81 -3.25 -11.70
C GLU A 104 5.87 -2.81 -10.24
N LYS A 105 4.84 -2.09 -9.78
CA LYS A 105 4.73 -1.68 -8.38
C LYS A 105 4.59 -2.90 -7.48
N VAL A 106 5.44 -3.03 -6.48
CA VAL A 106 5.41 -4.10 -5.47
C VAL A 106 5.27 -3.54 -4.06
N LEU A 107 4.71 -4.35 -3.16
CA LEU A 107 4.70 -4.11 -1.72
C LEU A 107 5.84 -4.88 -1.06
N ILE A 108 6.52 -4.24 -0.14
CA ILE A 108 7.57 -4.88 0.67
C ILE A 108 6.96 -5.44 1.95
N SER A 109 7.19 -6.74 2.21
CA SER A 109 7.01 -7.37 3.51
C SER A 109 8.35 -7.56 4.18
N ILE A 110 8.66 -6.73 5.18
CA ILE A 110 9.93 -6.79 5.90
C ILE A 110 9.79 -7.76 7.06
N ARG A 111 10.68 -8.74 7.13
CA ARG A 111 10.80 -9.67 8.26
C ARG A 111 12.20 -9.54 8.86
N ASN A 112 12.25 -9.27 10.16
CA ASN A 112 13.52 -9.21 10.86
C ASN A 112 13.85 -10.57 11.46
N LYS A 113 14.99 -11.13 11.08
CA LYS A 113 15.58 -12.31 11.74
C LYS A 113 16.86 -11.86 12.43
N GLN A 114 16.88 -11.86 13.76
CA GLN A 114 18.13 -11.57 14.47
C GLN A 114 19.15 -12.66 14.14
N GLU A 115 20.16 -12.30 13.35
CA GLU A 115 21.28 -13.15 12.98
C GLU A 115 22.59 -12.47 13.37
N LEU A 116 23.62 -13.28 13.69
CA LEU A 116 24.95 -12.79 14.08
C LEU A 116 25.68 -12.05 12.94
N PHE A 117 25.26 -12.25 11.69
CA PHE A 117 25.86 -11.67 10.49
C PHE A 117 24.85 -10.85 9.70
N THR A 118 25.32 -9.81 9.01
CA THR A 118 24.47 -9.00 8.14
C THR A 118 24.03 -9.82 6.92
N LYS A 119 22.72 -10.04 6.78
CA LYS A 119 22.14 -10.80 5.67
C LYS A 119 20.87 -10.12 5.16
N VAL A 120 20.72 -10.12 3.84
CA VAL A 120 19.50 -9.68 3.13
C VAL A 120 19.04 -10.82 2.24
N GLU A 121 17.80 -11.28 2.44
CA GLU A 121 17.18 -12.31 1.57
C GLU A 121 15.92 -11.73 0.93
N ILE A 122 15.82 -11.81 -0.39
CA ILE A 122 14.68 -11.28 -1.15
C ILE A 122 13.97 -12.44 -1.85
N GLU A 123 12.67 -12.54 -1.63
CA GLU A 123 11.81 -13.57 -2.19
C GLU A 123 10.62 -12.93 -2.91
N TYR A 124 10.40 -13.33 -4.16
CA TYR A 124 9.27 -12.89 -4.98
C TYR A 124 8.57 -14.10 -5.61
N LYS A 125 7.24 -14.20 -5.46
CA LYS A 125 6.43 -15.32 -6.00
C LYS A 125 7.00 -16.71 -5.66
N GLY A 126 7.50 -16.89 -4.44
CA GLY A 126 8.07 -18.16 -3.97
C GLY A 126 9.47 -18.48 -4.51
N LYS A 127 10.13 -17.54 -5.20
CA LYS A 127 11.49 -17.70 -5.70
C LYS A 127 12.42 -16.69 -5.04
N TYR A 128 13.58 -17.16 -4.62
CA TYR A 128 14.65 -16.27 -4.20
C TYR A 128 15.16 -15.49 -5.41
N ILE A 129 15.14 -14.17 -5.28
CA ILE A 129 15.81 -13.30 -6.21
C ILE A 129 17.30 -13.36 -5.84
N LYS A 130 18.09 -14.10 -6.63
CA LYS A 130 19.55 -14.10 -6.54
C LYS A 130 20.06 -12.99 -7.47
N TYR A 131 20.62 -11.95 -6.88
CA TYR A 131 21.50 -11.01 -7.56
C TYR A 131 22.87 -11.06 -6.89
#